data_AF-A0A497JJC3-F1
#
_entry.id   AF-A0A497JJC3-F1
#
_cell.length_a   1.000
_cell.length_b   1.000
_cell.length_c   1.000
_cell.angle_alpha   90.00
_cell.angle_beta   90.00
_cell.angle_gamma   90.00
#
_symmetry.space_group_name_H-M   'P 1'
#
loop_
_entity.id
_entity.type
_entity.pdbx_description
1 polymer ?
#
loop_
_entity_poly.entity_id
_entity_poly.type
_entity_poly.pdbx_seq_one_letter_code
_entity_poly.pdbx_strand_id
1 'polypeptide(L)' 'MKKFFCDRCGKEITSREINFTATISEQYKLMIPIKKKGYFPMYETRIREIHLCQECIMEFKKWINKKRKEAGIEEEI' A
#
# COMPACT_ATOMS: atom_id res chain seq x y z
N MET A 1 3.35 9.52 -21.55
CA MET A 1 2.64 9.76 -20.27
C MET A 1 2.68 8.47 -19.45
N LYS A 2 3.00 8.52 -18.15
CA LYS A 2 2.95 7.33 -17.28
C LYS A 2 1.49 6.95 -17.04
N LYS A 3 1.16 5.65 -17.16
CA LYS A 3 -0.15 5.09 -16.80
C LYS A 3 -0.12 4.73 -15.31
N PHE A 4 -1.18 5.05 -14.57
CA PHE A 4 -1.33 4.67 -13.16
C PHE A 4 -2.49 3.68 -13.01
N PHE A 5 -2.43 2.86 -11.98
CA PHE A 5 -3.49 1.93 -11.62
C PHE A 5 -3.81 2.10 -10.14
N CYS A 6 -5.10 2.00 -9.78
CA CYS A 6 -5.50 1.97 -8.39
C CYS A 6 -5.11 0.61 -7.78
N ASP A 7 -4.22 0.59 -6.79
CA ASP A 7 -3.75 -0.65 -6.16
C ASP A 7 -4.85 -1.46 -5.47
N ARG A 8 -5.99 -0.83 -5.13
CA ARG A 8 -7.11 -1.52 -4.48
C ARG A 8 -8.08 -2.17 -5.46
N CYS A 9 -8.46 -1.48 -6.54
CA CYS A 9 -9.49 -1.97 -7.47
C CYS A 9 -8.95 -2.35 -8.86
N GLY A 10 -7.67 -2.12 -9.13
CA GLY A 10 -7.02 -2.46 -10.40
C GLY A 10 -7.41 -1.59 -11.60
N LYS A 11 -8.33 -0.62 -11.43
CA LYS A 11 -8.73 0.30 -12.51
C LYS A 11 -7.55 1.16 -12.95
N GLU A 12 -7.39 1.35 -14.26
CA GLU A 12 -6.48 2.37 -14.81
C GLU A 12 -7.01 3.75 -14.40
N ILE A 13 -6.13 4.59 -13.87
CA ILE A 13 -6.43 5.94 -13.41
C ILE A 13 -5.39 6.92 -13.95
N THR A 14 -5.81 8.17 -14.13
CA THR A 14 -4.91 9.28 -14.44
C THR A 14 -4.33 9.89 -13.17
N SER A 15 -3.29 10.69 -13.30
CA SER A 15 -2.68 11.39 -12.16
C SER A 15 -3.63 12.32 -11.40
N ARG A 16 -4.69 12.81 -12.07
CA ARG A 16 -5.72 13.66 -11.44
C ARG A 16 -6.74 12.86 -10.61
N GLU A 17 -6.87 11.56 -10.90
CA GLU A 17 -7.80 10.66 -10.20
C GLU A 17 -7.15 9.99 -8.99
N ILE A 18 -5.82 10.10 -8.85
CA ILE A 18 -5.10 9.72 -7.64
C ILE A 18 -5.47 10.70 -6.54
N ASN A 19 -6.12 10.19 -5.50
CA ASN A 19 -6.55 11.01 -4.36
C ASN A 19 -5.70 10.72 -3.12
N PHE A 20 -5.02 9.58 -3.08
CA PHE A 20 -4.03 9.25 -2.05
C PHE A 20 -2.89 8.46 -2.66
N THR A 21 -1.67 8.81 -2.22
CA THR A 21 -0.46 8.05 -2.52
C THR A 21 0.26 7.74 -1.21
N ALA A 22 0.62 6.48 -1.00
CA ALA A 22 1.50 6.06 0.09
C ALA A 22 2.77 5.43 -0.48
N THR A 23 3.89 5.63 0.20
CA THR A 23 5.14 4.95 -0.12
C THR A 23 5.37 3.85 0.91
N ILE A 24 5.43 2.60 0.47
CA ILE A 24 5.80 1.47 1.33
C ILE A 24 7.25 1.12 1.08
N SER A 25 8.02 1.02 2.17
CA SER A 25 9.37 0.46 2.18
C SER A 25 9.32 -0.93 2.81
N GLU A 26 9.69 -1.95 2.06
CA GLU A 26 9.75 -3.35 2.52
C GLU A 26 11.20 -3.81 2.51
N GLN A 27 11.67 -4.35 3.63
CA GLN A 27 13.01 -4.95 3.72
C GLN A 27 12.91 -6.47 3.67
N TYR A 28 13.54 -7.07 2.67
CA TYR A 28 13.60 -8.50 2.44
C TYR A 28 14.95 -9.03 2.93
N LYS A 29 14.92 -10.13 3.69
CA LYS A 29 16.12 -10.90 4.03
C LYS A 29 16.25 -12.07 3.07
N LEU A 30 17.23 -12.01 2.18
CA LEU A 30 17.56 -13.03 1.21
C LEU A 30 18.66 -13.94 1.75
N MET A 31 18.47 -15.26 1.67
CA MET A 31 19.47 -16.24 2.07
C MET A 31 20.16 -16.78 0.82
N ILE A 32 21.36 -16.29 0.51
CA ILE A 32 22.11 -16.68 -0.70
C ILE A 32 22.92 -17.95 -0.40
N PRO A 33 22.72 -19.05 -1.14
CA PRO A 33 23.52 -20.25 -0.96
C PRO A 33 24.96 -20.03 -1.43
N ILE A 34 25.94 -20.34 -0.58
CA ILE A 34 27.36 -20.33 -0.90
C ILE A 34 27.86 -21.77 -0.98
N LYS A 35 28.43 -22.16 -2.13
CA LYS A 35 28.98 -23.51 -2.36
C LYS A 35 29.92 -23.90 -1.21
N LYS A 36 29.61 -25.04 -0.57
CA LYS A 36 30.36 -25.65 0.54
C LYS A 36 30.47 -24.81 1.84
N LYS A 37 29.73 -23.70 1.98
CA LYS A 37 29.77 -22.83 3.18
C LYS A 37 28.39 -22.46 3.78
N GLY A 38 27.31 -23.05 3.30
CA GLY A 38 25.95 -22.80 3.82
C GLY A 38 25.26 -21.61 3.15
N TYR A 39 24.55 -20.77 3.91
CA TYR A 39 23.81 -19.62 3.40
C TYR A 39 24.34 -18.30 3.99
N PHE A 40 24.39 -17.26 3.16
CA PHE A 40 24.77 -15.90 3.55
C PHE A 40 23.53 -14.98 3.54
N PRO A 41 23.23 -14.27 4.63
CA PRO A 41 22.12 -13.33 4.68
C PRO A 41 22.49 -12.03 3.94
N MET A 42 21.64 -11.62 3.02
CA MET A 42 21.66 -10.32 2.34
C MET A 42 20.33 -9.62 2.59
N TYR A 43 20.35 -8.29 2.74
CA TYR A 43 19.13 -7.51 2.90
C TYR A 43 18.88 -6.66 1.66
N GLU A 44 17.67 -6.71 1.12
CA GLU A 44 17.22 -5.91 -0.02
C GLU A 44 16.04 -5.05 0.43
N THR A 45 16.13 -3.72 0.28
CA THR A 45 15.01 -2.81 0.55
C THR A 45 14.32 -2.46 -0.76
N ARG A 46 13.02 -2.69 -0.85
CA ARG A 46 12.18 -2.32 -1.99
C ARG A 46 11.21 -1.23 -1.58
N ILE A 47 11.17 -0.17 -2.39
CA ILE A 47 10.24 0.94 -2.21
C ILE A 47 9.18 0.83 -3.30
N ARG A 48 7.90 0.81 -2.91
CA ARG A 48 6.75 0.84 -3.81
C ARG A 48 5.83 2.00 -3.47
N GLU A 49 5.31 2.66 -4.50
CA GLU A 49 4.23 3.64 -4.36
C GLU A 49 2.89 2.91 -4.54
N ILE A 50 1.94 3.22 -3.66
CA ILE A 50 0.56 2.77 -3.71
C ILE A 50 -0.29 3.96 -4.06
N HIS A 51 -1.10 3.84 -5.10
CA HIS A 51 -2.03 4.87 -5.54
C HIS A 51 -3.47 4.39 -5.34
N LEU A 52 -4.29 5.22 -4.70
CA LEU A 52 -5.71 4.94 -4.52
C LEU A 52 -6.56 5.99 -5.24
N CYS A 53 -7.56 5.49 -5.98
CA CYS A 53 -8.57 6.33 -6.58
C CYS A 53 -9.55 6.88 -5.53
N GLN A 54 -10.24 7.97 -5.88
CA GLN A 54 -11.21 8.62 -5.00
C GLN A 54 -12.32 7.67 -4.51
N GLU A 55 -12.89 6.84 -5.40
CA GLU A 55 -13.94 5.87 -5.02
C GLU A 55 -13.48 4.94 -3.89
N CYS A 56 -12.28 4.37 -4.04
CA CYS A 56 -11.68 3.46 -3.06
C CYS A 56 -11.42 4.14 -1.71
N ILE A 57 -10.96 5.38 -1.71
CA ILE A 57 -10.73 6.12 -0.46
C ILE A 57 -12.05 6.46 0.22
N MET A 58 -13.07 6.86 -0.54
CA MET A 58 -14.39 7.16 0.02
C MET A 58 -15.00 5.93 0.68
N GLU A 59 -14.91 4.75 0.06
CA GLU A 59 -15.33 3.50 0.70
C GLU A 59 -14.55 3.22 1.99
N PHE A 60 -13.23 3.43 1.97
CA PHE A 60 -12.39 3.23 3.14
C PHE A 60 -12.78 4.17 4.29
N LYS A 61 -13.03 5.45 4.01
CA LYS A 61 -13.54 6.42 5.00
C LYS A 61 -14.90 6.02 5.55
N LYS A 62 -15.84 5.58 4.70
CA LYS A 62 -17.15 5.07 5.13
C LYS A 62 -17.00 3.88 6.08
N TRP A 63 -16.10 2.95 5.76
CA TRP A 63 -15.81 1.80 6.60
C TRP A 63 -15.19 2.19 7.95
N ILE A 64 -14.22 3.11 7.97
CA ILE A 64 -13.66 3.67 9.22
C ILE A 64 -14.75 4.29 10.08
N ASN A 65 -15.61 5.13 9.49
CA ASN A 65 -16.69 5.78 10.23
C ASN A 65 -17.68 4.76 10.81
N LYS A 66 -17.99 3.68 10.07
CA LYS A 66 -18.78 2.57 10.60
C LYS A 66 -18.10 1.90 11.79
N LYS A 67 -16.79 1.62 11.70
CA LYS A 67 -16.02 0.99 12.77
C LYS A 67 -15.91 1.87 14.02
N ARG A 68 -15.77 3.19 13.85
CA ARG A 68 -15.78 4.16 14.95
C ARG A 68 -17.13 4.17 15.67
N LYS A 69 -18.24 4.19 14.93
CA LYS A 69 -19.60 4.10 15.50
C LYS A 69 -19.83 2.79 16.27
N GLU A 70 -19.40 1.65 15.71
CA GLU A 70 -19.46 0.36 16.41
C GLU A 70 -18.64 0.34 17.71
N ALA A 71 -17.54 1.11 17.76
CA ALA A 71 -16.68 1.24 18.93
C ALA A 71 -17.11 2.34 19.92
N GLY A 72 -18.20 3.08 19.66
CA GLY A 72 -18.66 4.18 20.51
C GLY A 72 -17.79 5.44 20.47
N ILE A 73 -17.01 5.65 19.41
CA ILE A 73 -16.14 6.83 19.24
C ILE A 73 -16.89 7.90 18.44
N GLU A 74 -17.30 8.98 19.11
CA GLU A 74 -18.16 10.07 18.56
C GLU A 74 -17.41 11.29 17.98
N GLU A 75 -16.12 11.20 17.64
CA GLU A 75 -15.43 12.30 16.93
C GLU A 75 -15.41 12.08 15.40
N GLU A 76 -15.78 13.10 14.62
CA GLU A 76 -15.72 13.13 13.14
C GLU A 76 -14.29 13.44 12.63
N ILE A 77 -13.92 12.84 11.48
CA ILE A 77 -12.65 13.04 10.75
C ILE A 77 -12.94 13.73 9.42
#